data_AF-A0A9N8DXL5-F1
#
_entry.id   AF-A0A9N8DXL5-F1
#
_cell.length_a   1.000
_cell.length_b   1.000
_cell.length_c   1.000
_cell.angle_alpha   90.00
_cell.angle_beta   90.00
_cell.angle_gamma   90.00
#
_symmetry.space_group_name_H-M   'P 1'
#
loop_
_entity.id
_entity.type
_entity.pdbx_description
1 polymer ?
#
loop_
_entity_poly.entity_id
_entity_poly.type
_entity_poly.pdbx_seq_one_letter_code
_entity_poly.pdbx_strand_id
1 'polypeptide(L)'
;MNRNNSISTDFTILTDGSSIIFEDSSAEKQTRQDNRARQTLPSTGTIVQACFQKESAQDKTGLAIGSNKADQVVITKIVPNSIVFQQAQELQPGMQLLSINGVTLTTVTDGVSPLQKAAQLLMGASGNIMVVALVPPTMRRQRRLGGGNHKVYKVLKWGLCLRDATNSQGKPIVVIHRLEYHAATHKELSAGMIIRRINSGTCAHMNASKIAKLLEDQRGGQCKITVEKPATGKTTNVVLGHRDTHNFRFRTSNWHRYF
;
A
#
# COMPACT_ATOMS: atom_id res chain seq x y z
N MET A 1 2.29 -47.47 0.99
CA MET A 1 1.76 -48.14 2.19
C MET A 1 0.55 -47.35 2.69
N ASN A 2 -0.66 -47.75 2.30
CA ASN A 2 -1.92 -47.12 2.71
C ASN A 2 -2.37 -47.71 4.05
N ARG A 3 -2.65 -46.86 5.05
CA ARG A 3 -3.30 -47.27 6.31
C ARG A 3 -4.72 -46.73 6.31
N ASN A 4 -5.68 -47.63 6.13
CA ASN A 4 -7.10 -47.38 6.36
C ASN A 4 -7.37 -47.42 7.86
N ASN A 5 -7.89 -46.33 8.43
CA ASN A 5 -8.44 -46.30 9.79
C ASN A 5 -9.95 -46.53 9.70
N SER A 6 -10.39 -47.75 9.98
CA SER A 6 -11.79 -48.07 10.25
C SER A 6 -12.05 -47.88 11.75
N ILE A 7 -12.92 -46.93 12.09
CA ILE A 7 -13.42 -46.75 13.47
C ILE A 7 -14.62 -47.69 13.62
N SER A 8 -14.43 -48.78 14.36
CA SER A 8 -15.54 -49.62 14.85
C SER A 8 -16.17 -48.94 16.05
N THR A 9 -17.49 -48.83 16.07
CA THR A 9 -18.25 -48.44 17.27
C THR A 9 -19.20 -49.58 17.60
N ASP A 10 -18.75 -50.46 18.49
CA ASP A 10 -19.59 -51.49 19.08
C ASP A 10 -20.47 -50.84 20.17
N PHE A 11 -21.78 -50.90 19.98
CA PHE A 11 -22.75 -50.59 21.02
C PHE A 11 -23.30 -51.90 21.59
N THR A 12 -22.97 -52.17 22.85
CA THR A 12 -23.54 -53.29 23.60
C THR A 12 -24.78 -52.79 24.33
N ILE A 13 -25.97 -53.25 23.91
CA ILE A 13 -27.21 -53.05 24.67
C ILE A 13 -27.40 -54.30 25.53
N LEU A 14 -27.13 -54.19 26.82
CA LEU A 14 -27.55 -55.18 27.82
C LEU A 14 -29.00 -54.86 28.18
N THR A 15 -29.89 -55.83 27.94
CA THR A 15 -31.30 -55.77 28.34
C THR A 15 -31.54 -56.85 29.39
N ASP A 16 -31.38 -56.47 30.65
CA ASP A 16 -31.95 -57.18 31.79
C ASP A 16 -33.22 -56.44 32.22
N GLY A 17 -34.35 -57.10 31.91
CA GLY A 17 -35.69 -56.61 32.18
C GLY A 17 -35.87 -56.16 33.63
N SER A 18 -35.86 -54.86 33.82
CA SER A 18 -36.45 -54.19 34.97
C SER A 18 -36.86 -52.79 34.54
N SER A 19 -38.07 -52.42 34.96
CA SER A 19 -38.82 -51.21 34.62
C SER A 19 -37.96 -49.94 34.53
N ILE A 20 -37.96 -49.32 33.34
CA ILE A 20 -37.40 -47.99 33.12
C ILE A 20 -38.37 -46.97 33.73
N ILE A 21 -38.03 -46.45 34.89
CA ILE A 21 -38.70 -45.30 35.50
C ILE A 21 -38.14 -44.05 34.81
N PHE A 22 -38.99 -43.34 34.06
CA PHE A 22 -38.66 -42.02 33.56
C PHE A 22 -38.89 -40.99 34.68
N GLU A 23 -37.83 -40.63 35.40
CA GLU A 23 -37.85 -39.43 36.25
C GLU A 23 -37.75 -38.18 35.36
N ASP A 24 -38.86 -37.44 35.34
CA ASP A 24 -38.98 -36.14 34.69
C ASP A 24 -38.26 -35.09 35.56
N SER A 25 -36.98 -34.82 35.25
CA SER A 25 -36.16 -33.81 35.92
C SER A 25 -36.31 -32.42 35.29
N SER A 26 -37.54 -31.97 35.10
CA SER A 26 -37.84 -30.65 34.56
C SER A 26 -37.81 -29.55 35.63
N ALA A 27 -36.65 -29.29 36.25
CA ALA A 27 -36.47 -28.11 37.13
C ALA A 27 -35.01 -27.73 37.45
N GLU A 28 -34.11 -27.68 36.46
CA GLU A 28 -32.76 -27.14 36.70
C GLU A 28 -32.39 -25.98 35.75
N LYS A 29 -32.68 -24.78 36.26
CA LYS A 29 -31.93 -23.52 36.08
C LYS A 29 -31.36 -23.29 34.68
N GLN A 30 -32.25 -22.82 33.82
CA GLN A 30 -31.96 -22.18 32.56
C GLN A 30 -31.37 -20.78 32.80
N THR A 31 -30.11 -20.71 33.18
CA THR A 31 -29.32 -19.46 33.17
C THR A 31 -27.87 -19.77 32.77
N ARG A 32 -27.71 -20.56 31.70
CA ARG A 32 -26.44 -20.62 30.99
C ARG A 32 -26.43 -19.55 29.92
N GLN A 33 -25.93 -18.40 30.34
CA GLN A 33 -25.24 -17.39 29.54
C GLN A 33 -25.12 -17.73 28.05
N ASP A 34 -25.86 -16.96 27.24
CA ASP A 34 -25.56 -16.68 25.84
C ASP A 34 -24.23 -15.92 25.71
N ASN A 35 -23.13 -16.51 26.18
CA ASN A 35 -21.78 -16.14 25.77
C ASN A 35 -21.50 -16.82 24.42
N ARG A 36 -22.32 -16.51 23.42
CA ARG A 36 -21.91 -16.61 22.02
C ARG A 36 -20.82 -15.57 21.84
N ALA A 37 -19.59 -15.98 22.14
CA ALA A 37 -18.38 -15.30 21.74
C ALA A 37 -18.63 -14.82 20.32
N ARG A 38 -18.79 -13.51 20.16
CA ARG A 38 -18.83 -12.89 18.84
C ARG A 38 -17.48 -13.22 18.24
N GLN A 39 -17.40 -14.34 17.50
CA GLN A 39 -16.32 -14.59 16.58
C GLN A 39 -16.36 -13.42 15.62
N THR A 40 -15.59 -12.39 15.95
CA THR A 40 -15.38 -11.26 15.07
C THR A 40 -14.76 -11.86 13.83
N LEU A 41 -15.54 -11.93 12.75
CA LEU A 41 -15.06 -12.35 11.45
C LEU A 41 -13.73 -11.61 11.22
N PRO A 42 -12.63 -12.34 10.94
CA PRO A 42 -11.33 -11.73 10.78
C PRO A 42 -11.49 -10.62 9.73
N SER A 43 -11.26 -9.38 10.15
CA SER A 43 -11.51 -8.20 9.32
C SER A 43 -10.72 -8.37 8.04
N THR A 44 -11.42 -8.71 6.94
CA THR A 44 -10.78 -9.10 5.70
C THR A 44 -10.13 -7.84 5.12
N GLY A 45 -8.81 -7.88 4.94
CA GLY A 45 -8.08 -6.76 4.32
C GLY A 45 -8.59 -6.45 2.92
N THR A 46 -8.15 -5.34 2.32
CA THR A 46 -8.44 -5.08 0.89
C THR A 46 -7.39 -5.79 0.04
N ILE A 47 -7.80 -6.56 -0.96
CA ILE A 47 -6.86 -7.13 -1.93
C ILE A 47 -6.59 -6.09 -3.03
N VAL A 48 -5.33 -5.95 -3.44
CA VAL A 48 -4.84 -5.03 -4.46
C VAL A 48 -4.11 -5.82 -5.55
N GLN A 49 -4.66 -5.73 -6.76
CA GLN A 49 -4.10 -6.07 -8.08
C GLN A 49 -3.02 -5.09 -8.54
N ALA A 50 -1.76 -5.46 -8.73
CA ALA A 50 -0.73 -4.60 -9.33
C ALA A 50 0.03 -5.29 -10.46
N CYS A 51 0.33 -4.56 -11.54
CA CYS A 51 1.11 -5.08 -12.67
C CYS A 51 2.24 -4.12 -13.04
N PHE A 52 3.41 -4.65 -13.37
CA PHE A 52 4.53 -3.87 -13.90
C PHE A 52 5.40 -4.74 -14.82
N GLN A 53 6.17 -4.10 -15.69
CA GLN A 53 6.97 -4.76 -16.71
C GLN A 53 8.47 -4.63 -16.42
N LYS A 54 9.19 -5.75 -16.44
CA LYS A 54 10.66 -5.79 -16.50
C LYS A 54 11.08 -6.08 -17.93
N GLU A 55 12.05 -5.32 -18.45
CA GLU A 55 12.60 -5.61 -19.78
C GLU A 55 13.46 -6.87 -19.73
N SER A 56 14.25 -7.03 -18.66
CA SER A 56 15.08 -8.21 -18.44
C SER A 56 15.01 -8.74 -17.01
N ALA A 57 15.38 -10.01 -16.82
CA ALA A 57 15.41 -10.62 -15.48
C ALA A 57 16.40 -9.93 -14.53
N GLN A 58 17.50 -9.39 -15.07
CA GLN A 58 18.54 -8.68 -14.32
C GLN A 58 18.07 -7.31 -13.80
N ASP A 59 16.98 -6.76 -14.34
CA ASP A 59 16.47 -5.46 -13.91
C ASP A 59 15.95 -5.53 -12.46
N LYS A 60 16.26 -4.50 -11.68
CA LYS A 60 15.76 -4.41 -10.30
C LYS A 60 14.35 -3.84 -10.32
N THR A 61 13.39 -4.58 -9.75
CA THR A 61 12.00 -4.11 -9.60
C THR A 61 11.90 -2.86 -8.72
N GLY A 62 12.82 -2.73 -7.76
CA GLY A 62 12.81 -1.71 -6.71
C GLY A 62 11.75 -1.93 -5.63
N LEU A 63 11.20 -3.13 -5.55
CA LEU A 63 10.33 -3.57 -4.46
C LEU A 63 11.17 -4.27 -3.39
N ALA A 64 11.33 -3.64 -2.22
CA ALA A 64 11.95 -4.28 -1.07
C ALA A 64 10.88 -5.05 -0.28
N ILE A 65 11.18 -6.31 -0.01
CA ILE A 65 10.30 -7.23 0.71
C ILE A 65 11.00 -7.73 1.98
N GLY A 66 10.22 -8.09 2.99
CA GLY A 66 10.71 -8.65 4.24
C GLY A 66 9.67 -9.58 4.86
N SER A 67 10.01 -10.22 5.98
CA SER A 67 9.08 -11.01 6.76
C SER A 67 8.60 -10.22 7.99
N ASN A 68 7.32 -10.33 8.34
CA ASN A 68 6.78 -9.75 9.57
C ASN A 68 6.84 -10.78 10.73
N LYS A 69 6.34 -10.40 11.92
CA LYS A 69 6.33 -11.29 13.10
C LYS A 69 5.49 -12.57 12.92
N ALA A 70 4.58 -12.59 11.95
CA ALA A 70 3.72 -13.72 11.62
C ALA A 70 4.26 -14.53 10.43
N ASP A 71 5.53 -14.34 10.08
CA ASP A 71 6.21 -14.91 8.92
C ASP A 71 5.55 -14.65 7.56
N GLN A 72 4.82 -13.54 7.45
CA GLN A 72 4.18 -13.14 6.20
C GLN A 72 5.12 -12.23 5.41
N VAL A 73 5.17 -12.43 4.09
CA VAL A 73 5.92 -11.56 3.19
C VAL A 73 5.22 -10.20 3.12
N VAL A 74 5.95 -9.13 3.47
CA VAL A 74 5.44 -7.76 3.46
C VAL A 74 6.33 -6.84 2.62
N ILE A 75 5.73 -5.83 2.00
CA ILE A 75 6.46 -4.76 1.33
C ILE A 75 7.06 -3.87 2.41
N THR A 76 8.38 -3.79 2.50
CA THR A 76 9.05 -2.95 3.51
C THR A 76 9.37 -1.56 2.98
N LYS A 77 9.70 -1.46 1.68
CA LYS A 77 10.07 -0.21 1.02
C LYS A 77 9.85 -0.32 -0.49
N ILE A 78 9.49 0.80 -1.12
CA ILE A 78 9.52 0.94 -2.58
C ILE A 78 10.61 1.97 -2.90
N VAL A 79 11.58 1.59 -3.72
CA VAL A 79 12.70 2.45 -4.11
C VAL A 79 12.18 3.56 -5.02
N PRO A 80 12.42 4.85 -4.71
CA PRO A 80 12.03 5.95 -5.59
C PRO A 80 12.58 5.75 -7.00
N ASN A 81 11.80 6.15 -8.01
CA ASN A 81 12.16 6.06 -9.43
C ASN A 81 12.36 4.63 -9.98
N SER A 82 12.07 3.58 -9.21
CA SER A 82 12.09 2.20 -9.71
C SER A 82 10.91 1.87 -10.61
N ILE A 83 10.99 0.72 -11.30
CA ILE A 83 9.90 0.18 -12.15
C ILE A 83 8.58 0.14 -11.37
N VAL A 84 8.60 -0.45 -10.18
CA VAL A 84 7.41 -0.59 -9.33
C VAL A 84 6.89 0.77 -8.87
N PHE A 85 7.77 1.71 -8.52
CA PHE A 85 7.36 3.06 -8.14
C PHE A 85 6.60 3.79 -9.26
N GLN A 86 7.01 3.58 -10.51
CA GLN A 86 6.42 4.25 -11.67
C GLN A 86 5.12 3.57 -12.12
N GLN A 87 5.10 2.24 -12.17
CA GLN A 87 4.05 1.45 -12.83
C GLN A 87 3.00 0.87 -11.87
N ALA A 88 3.35 0.61 -10.60
CA ALA A 88 2.48 -0.07 -9.62
C ALA A 88 2.24 0.82 -8.38
N GLN A 89 1.59 1.96 -8.59
CA GLN A 89 1.43 3.02 -7.59
C GLN A 89 0.46 2.69 -6.45
N GLU A 90 -0.37 1.68 -6.66
CA GLU A 90 -1.28 1.09 -5.69
C GLU A 90 -0.54 0.30 -4.62
N LEU A 91 0.68 -0.21 -4.91
CA LEU A 91 1.51 -0.88 -3.93
C LEU A 91 2.10 0.12 -2.94
N GLN A 92 2.12 -0.25 -1.66
CA GLN A 92 2.66 0.59 -0.59
C GLN A 92 3.43 -0.25 0.44
N PRO A 93 4.44 0.34 1.10
CA PRO A 93 5.04 -0.26 2.28
C PRO A 93 4.00 -0.60 3.34
N GLY A 94 4.11 -1.79 3.92
CA GLY A 94 3.18 -2.36 4.91
C GLY A 94 2.15 -3.32 4.32
N MET A 95 1.96 -3.37 3.01
CA MET A 95 1.08 -4.37 2.38
C MET A 95 1.69 -5.78 2.46
N GLN A 96 0.87 -6.78 2.68
CA GLN A 96 1.27 -8.19 2.66
C GLN A 96 1.22 -8.72 1.23
N LEU A 97 2.30 -9.31 0.74
CA LEU A 97 2.34 -9.98 -0.56
C LEU A 97 1.69 -11.35 -0.45
N LEU A 98 0.68 -11.61 -1.29
CA LEU A 98 -0.05 -12.87 -1.33
C LEU A 98 0.43 -13.78 -2.46
N SER A 99 0.61 -13.23 -3.67
CA SER A 99 1.09 -13.99 -4.82
C SER A 99 1.84 -13.14 -5.83
N ILE A 100 2.69 -13.79 -6.62
CA ILE A 100 3.46 -13.21 -7.73
C ILE A 100 3.29 -14.12 -8.94
N ASN A 101 2.80 -13.57 -10.05
CA ASN A 101 2.47 -14.31 -11.28
C ASN A 101 1.58 -15.54 -11.02
N GLY A 102 0.61 -15.41 -10.12
CA GLY A 102 -0.28 -16.50 -9.72
C GLY A 102 0.33 -17.51 -8.74
N VAL A 103 1.63 -17.41 -8.41
CA VAL A 103 2.28 -18.28 -7.43
C VAL A 103 2.05 -17.73 -6.03
N THR A 104 1.33 -18.51 -5.21
CA THR A 104 0.99 -18.17 -3.83
C THR A 104 2.20 -18.22 -2.88
N LEU A 105 2.26 -17.26 -1.95
CA LEU A 105 3.32 -17.06 -0.96
C LEU A 105 2.88 -17.38 0.48
N THR A 106 1.70 -17.94 0.71
CA THR A 106 1.17 -18.15 2.08
C THR A 106 1.70 -19.40 2.78
N THR A 107 2.31 -20.33 2.05
CA THR A 107 2.73 -21.63 2.59
C THR A 107 4.19 -21.92 2.26
N VAL A 108 4.94 -22.39 3.25
CA VAL A 108 6.24 -23.03 3.04
C VAL A 108 6.00 -24.21 2.11
N THR A 109 6.65 -24.21 0.95
CA THR A 109 6.63 -25.33 0.00
C THR A 109 8.07 -25.79 -0.12
N ASP A 110 8.30 -27.10 -0.02
CA ASP A 110 9.62 -27.71 -0.27
C ASP A 110 10.76 -27.18 0.62
N GLY A 111 10.44 -26.79 1.86
CA GLY A 111 11.41 -26.23 2.81
C GLY A 111 11.90 -24.82 2.47
N VAL A 112 11.39 -24.20 1.41
CA VAL A 112 11.75 -22.83 1.03
C VAL A 112 10.85 -21.83 1.76
N SER A 113 11.45 -20.89 2.49
CA SER A 113 10.69 -19.84 3.18
C SER A 113 9.90 -18.98 2.17
N PRO A 114 8.69 -18.50 2.53
CA PRO A 114 7.91 -17.61 1.67
C PRO A 114 8.67 -16.40 1.15
N LEU A 115 9.51 -15.81 2.01
CA LEU A 115 10.35 -14.67 1.66
C LEU A 115 11.38 -15.01 0.58
N GLN A 116 12.07 -16.16 0.73
CA GLN A 116 13.05 -16.62 -0.25
C GLN A 116 12.39 -16.96 -1.59
N LYS A 117 11.23 -17.62 -1.55
CA LYS A 117 10.42 -17.91 -2.74
C LYS A 117 10.01 -16.62 -3.46
N ALA A 118 9.51 -15.63 -2.72
CA ALA A 118 9.14 -14.33 -3.27
C ALA A 118 10.33 -13.60 -3.91
N ALA A 119 11.50 -13.61 -3.25
CA ALA A 119 12.72 -13.02 -3.79
C ALA A 119 13.16 -13.72 -5.09
N GLN A 120 13.14 -15.05 -5.13
CA GLN A 120 13.46 -15.83 -6.33
C GLN A 120 12.51 -15.50 -7.49
N LEU A 121 11.20 -15.44 -7.24
CA LEU A 121 10.21 -15.08 -8.26
C LEU A 121 10.43 -13.67 -8.82
N LEU A 122 10.74 -12.68 -7.98
CA LEU A 122 11.00 -11.31 -8.44
C LEU A 122 12.33 -11.17 -9.19
N MET A 123 13.36 -11.90 -8.77
CA MET A 123 14.67 -11.90 -9.44
C MET A 123 14.62 -12.60 -10.79
N GLY A 124 13.99 -13.77 -10.87
CA GLY A 124 13.95 -14.58 -12.09
C GLY A 124 12.94 -14.11 -13.14
N ALA A 125 11.91 -13.35 -12.75
CA ALA A 125 10.88 -12.93 -13.69
C ALA A 125 11.37 -11.86 -14.69
N SER A 126 10.88 -11.93 -15.92
CA SER A 126 10.99 -10.91 -16.97
C SER A 126 9.63 -10.71 -17.63
N GLY A 127 9.45 -9.62 -18.37
CA GLY A 127 8.16 -9.27 -18.96
C GLY A 127 7.15 -8.75 -17.94
N ASN A 128 5.87 -9.07 -18.14
CA ASN A 128 4.78 -8.62 -17.29
C ASN A 128 4.75 -9.41 -15.98
N ILE A 129 4.88 -8.69 -14.87
CA ILE A 129 4.80 -9.24 -13.52
C ILE A 129 3.52 -8.75 -12.88
N MET A 130 2.72 -9.69 -12.41
CA MET A 130 1.50 -9.45 -11.66
C MET A 130 1.74 -9.78 -10.18
N VAL A 131 1.39 -8.84 -9.31
CA VAL A 131 1.53 -8.97 -7.87
C VAL A 131 0.16 -8.77 -7.23
N VAL A 132 -0.20 -9.68 -6.34
CA VAL A 132 -1.40 -9.56 -5.50
C VAL A 132 -0.98 -9.29 -4.07
N ALA A 133 -1.48 -8.20 -3.50
CA ALA A 133 -1.17 -7.81 -2.13
C ALA A 133 -2.42 -7.55 -1.29
N LEU A 134 -2.36 -7.81 0.01
CA LEU A 134 -3.37 -7.49 1.00
C LEU A 134 -3.00 -6.21 1.74
N VAL A 135 -3.91 -5.24 1.77
CA VAL A 135 -3.83 -4.08 2.64
C VAL A 135 -4.35 -4.48 4.01
N PRO A 136 -3.48 -4.58 5.03
CA PRO A 136 -3.92 -5.00 6.36
C PRO A 136 -4.90 -3.96 6.95
N PRO A 137 -5.87 -4.40 7.76
CA PRO A 137 -6.83 -3.51 8.42
C PRO A 137 -6.19 -2.39 9.25
N THR A 138 -5.00 -2.67 9.81
CA THR A 138 -4.20 -1.71 10.57
C THR A 138 -3.73 -0.53 9.71
N MET A 139 -3.37 -0.76 8.44
CA MET A 139 -3.04 0.32 7.49
C MET A 139 -4.25 1.15 7.11
N ARG A 140 -5.47 0.59 7.12
CA ARG A 140 -6.69 1.36 6.84
C ARG A 140 -6.91 2.47 7.85
N ARG A 141 -6.45 2.34 9.10
CA ARG A 141 -6.54 3.41 10.10
C ARG A 141 -5.59 4.57 9.80
N GLN A 142 -4.41 4.28 9.24
CA GLN A 142 -3.51 5.31 8.72
C GLN A 142 -4.15 6.06 7.54
N ARG A 143 -4.99 5.37 6.76
CA ARG A 143 -5.83 5.96 5.70
C ARG A 143 -6.99 6.81 6.25
N ARG A 144 -7.52 6.49 7.44
CA ARG A 144 -8.68 7.18 8.05
C ARG A 144 -8.34 8.42 8.88
N LEU A 145 -7.09 8.62 9.31
CA LEU A 145 -6.64 9.94 9.77
C LEU A 145 -6.55 10.98 8.62
N GLY A 146 -6.83 10.56 7.38
CA GLY A 146 -7.02 11.42 6.21
C GLY A 146 -8.29 11.11 5.45
N GLY A 147 -9.37 10.71 6.14
CA GLY A 147 -10.68 10.35 5.56
C GLY A 147 -11.52 11.52 5.03
N GLY A 148 -10.91 12.68 4.77
CA GLY A 148 -11.50 13.65 3.85
C GLY A 148 -11.24 13.19 2.41
N ASN A 149 -12.18 13.40 1.50
CA ASN A 149 -11.90 13.42 0.07
C ASN A 149 -10.90 14.55 -0.24
N HIS A 150 -9.64 14.38 0.14
CA HIS A 150 -8.62 15.36 -0.13
C HIS A 150 -8.29 15.25 -1.61
N LYS A 151 -8.78 16.22 -2.38
CA LYS A 151 -8.39 16.39 -3.78
C LYS A 151 -6.88 16.55 -3.83
N VAL A 152 -6.23 15.67 -4.59
CA VAL A 152 -4.80 15.78 -4.89
C VAL A 152 -4.68 16.62 -6.16
N TYR A 153 -3.90 17.69 -6.09
CA TYR A 153 -3.67 18.58 -7.21
C TYR A 153 -2.31 18.29 -7.81
N LYS A 154 -2.28 17.80 -9.05
CA LYS A 154 -1.04 17.54 -9.78
C LYS A 154 -0.61 18.81 -10.50
N VAL A 155 0.63 19.21 -10.28
CA VAL A 155 1.28 20.35 -10.92
C VAL A 155 2.34 19.78 -11.86
N LEU A 156 1.88 19.32 -13.03
CA LEU A 156 2.66 18.52 -13.98
C LEU A 156 3.97 19.22 -14.40
N LYS A 157 3.91 20.54 -14.62
CA LYS A 157 5.05 21.38 -15.00
C LYS A 157 6.23 21.25 -14.03
N TRP A 158 5.95 21.00 -12.75
CA TRP A 158 6.94 20.91 -11.69
C TRP A 158 7.03 19.51 -11.09
N GLY A 159 6.26 18.55 -11.58
CA GLY A 159 6.16 17.19 -11.04
C GLY A 159 5.73 17.12 -9.57
N LEU A 160 4.92 18.07 -9.10
CA LEU A 160 4.47 18.11 -7.70
C LEU A 160 3.03 17.61 -7.57
N CYS A 161 2.76 16.70 -6.65
CA CYS A 161 1.40 16.39 -6.23
C CYS A 161 1.15 17.05 -4.87
N LEU A 162 0.18 17.96 -4.81
CA LEU A 162 -0.17 18.72 -3.63
C LEU A 162 -1.45 18.20 -3.00
N ARG A 163 -1.56 18.32 -1.68
CA ARG A 163 -2.76 17.95 -0.93
C ARG A 163 -3.01 18.94 0.21
N ASP A 164 -4.28 19.22 0.47
CA ASP A 164 -4.72 19.94 1.66
C ASP A 164 -4.56 19.06 2.92
N ALA A 165 -4.01 19.66 3.97
CA ALA A 165 -3.87 19.07 5.29
C ALA A 165 -4.12 20.12 6.38
N THR A 166 -4.11 19.70 7.64
CA THR A 166 -4.18 20.60 8.80
C THR A 166 -2.97 20.35 9.69
N ASN A 167 -2.40 21.41 10.26
CA ASN A 167 -1.35 21.26 11.26
C ASN A 167 -1.93 20.79 12.62
N SER A 168 -1.08 20.61 13.62
CA SER A 168 -1.48 20.25 14.99
C SER A 168 -2.42 21.26 15.66
N GLN A 169 -2.45 22.52 15.17
CA GLN A 169 -3.35 23.57 15.64
C GLN A 169 -4.67 23.64 14.85
N GLY A 170 -4.93 22.68 13.95
CA GLY A 170 -6.12 22.69 13.07
C GLY A 170 -6.09 23.74 11.95
N LYS A 171 -4.97 24.46 11.77
CA LYS A 171 -4.84 25.45 10.69
C LYS A 171 -4.59 24.75 9.34
N PRO A 172 -5.22 25.22 8.25
CA PRO A 172 -5.02 24.63 6.93
C PRO A 172 -3.59 24.85 6.45
N ILE A 173 -3.00 23.80 5.89
CA ILE A 173 -1.67 23.79 5.29
C ILE A 173 -1.71 22.99 3.99
N VAL A 174 -0.79 23.26 3.08
CA VAL A 174 -0.63 22.47 1.86
C VAL A 174 0.68 21.70 1.94
N VAL A 175 0.57 20.38 1.75
CA VAL A 175 1.70 19.46 1.80
C VAL A 175 2.02 18.89 0.43
N ILE A 176 3.31 18.67 0.18
CA ILE A 176 3.77 17.85 -0.93
C ILE A 176 3.37 16.41 -0.62
N HIS A 177 2.34 15.92 -1.29
CA HIS A 177 1.86 14.56 -1.12
C HIS A 177 2.80 13.56 -1.81
N ARG A 178 3.24 13.89 -3.02
CA ARG A 178 4.10 13.05 -3.85
C ARG A 178 4.94 13.92 -4.79
N LEU A 179 6.12 13.43 -5.14
CA LEU A 179 6.98 13.98 -6.19
C LEU A 179 6.97 13.03 -7.39
N GLU A 180 6.74 13.55 -8.58
CA GLU A 180 6.95 12.83 -9.84
C GLU A 180 8.43 12.87 -10.23
N TYR A 181 8.83 12.01 -11.16
CA TYR A 181 10.24 11.70 -11.49
C TYR A 181 11.12 12.95 -11.68
N HIS A 182 10.62 13.95 -12.40
CA HIS A 182 11.38 15.17 -12.66
C HIS A 182 11.59 16.03 -11.39
N ALA A 183 10.59 16.07 -10.50
CA ALA A 183 10.67 16.79 -9.22
C ALA A 183 11.57 16.07 -8.21
N ALA A 184 11.65 14.73 -8.29
CA ALA A 184 12.50 13.92 -7.41
C ALA A 184 14.00 14.17 -7.60
N THR A 185 14.40 14.88 -8.66
CA THR A 185 15.79 15.31 -8.87
C THR A 185 16.23 16.38 -7.87
N HIS A 186 15.29 17.12 -7.29
CA HIS A 186 15.56 18.07 -6.21
C HIS A 186 15.70 17.30 -4.89
N LYS A 187 16.95 16.99 -4.50
CA LYS A 187 17.29 16.29 -3.24
C LYS A 187 16.73 16.96 -1.98
N GLU A 188 16.40 18.24 -2.08
CA GLU A 188 15.87 19.07 -1.00
C GLU A 188 14.36 18.92 -0.80
N LEU A 189 13.65 18.36 -1.78
CA LEU A 189 12.20 18.13 -1.69
C LEU A 189 11.92 16.69 -1.25
N SER A 190 10.96 16.55 -0.34
CA SER A 190 10.43 15.24 0.03
C SER A 190 8.92 15.30 0.23
N ALA A 191 8.26 14.17 0.02
CA ALA A 191 6.86 14.00 0.42
C ALA A 191 6.71 14.32 1.93
N GLY A 192 5.60 14.96 2.29
CA GLY A 192 5.28 15.44 3.63
C GLY A 192 5.76 16.87 3.94
N MET A 193 6.55 17.51 3.09
CA MET A 193 6.95 18.91 3.31
C MET A 193 5.79 19.89 3.10
N ILE A 194 5.77 20.98 3.87
CA ILE A 194 4.73 22.01 3.83
C ILE A 194 5.18 23.15 2.92
N ILE A 195 4.35 23.59 1.97
CA ILE A 195 4.65 24.76 1.14
C ILE A 195 4.26 26.02 1.92
N ARG A 196 5.26 26.86 2.24
CA ARG A 196 5.06 28.11 2.98
C ARG A 196 4.99 29.33 2.07
N ARG A 197 5.84 29.37 1.03
CA ARG A 197 5.93 30.51 0.12
C ARG A 197 6.15 30.04 -1.31
N ILE A 198 5.61 30.80 -2.25
CA ILE A 198 5.90 30.72 -3.68
C ILE A 198 6.37 32.11 -4.11
N ASN A 199 7.61 32.18 -4.60
CA ASN A 199 8.38 33.39 -4.85
C ASN A 199 8.38 34.32 -3.62
N SER A 200 7.87 35.54 -3.78
CA SER A 200 7.70 36.50 -2.68
C SER A 200 6.40 36.29 -1.90
N GLY A 201 5.42 35.58 -2.46
CA GLY A 201 4.09 35.40 -1.91
C GLY A 201 4.01 34.35 -0.79
N THR A 202 3.23 34.66 0.25
CA THR A 202 2.89 33.70 1.31
C THR A 202 1.78 32.75 0.85
N CYS A 203 1.89 31.48 1.20
CA CYS A 203 0.85 30.47 0.94
C CYS A 203 -0.02 30.19 2.17
N ALA A 204 0.11 31.01 3.23
CA ALA A 204 -0.75 30.89 4.40
C ALA A 204 -2.22 31.00 3.99
N HIS A 205 -3.07 30.10 4.51
CA HIS A 205 -4.51 30.06 4.24
C HIS A 205 -4.92 29.78 2.79
N MET A 206 -3.97 29.41 1.92
CA MET A 206 -4.29 28.95 0.57
C MET A 206 -4.57 27.45 0.57
N ASN A 207 -5.50 27.01 -0.27
CA ASN A 207 -5.72 25.60 -0.53
C ASN A 207 -4.80 25.09 -1.65
N ALA A 208 -4.68 23.77 -1.75
CA ALA A 208 -3.82 23.10 -2.72
C ALA A 208 -4.19 23.47 -4.17
N SER A 209 -5.47 23.73 -4.46
CA SER A 209 -5.92 24.19 -5.78
C SER A 209 -5.34 25.55 -6.18
N LYS A 210 -5.40 26.54 -5.28
CA LYS A 210 -4.86 27.88 -5.54
C LYS A 210 -3.34 27.85 -5.66
N ILE A 211 -2.68 27.08 -4.79
CA ILE A 211 -1.22 26.90 -4.85
C ILE A 211 -0.81 26.22 -6.16
N ALA A 212 -1.54 25.18 -6.60
CA ALA A 212 -1.30 24.52 -7.88
C ALA A 212 -1.39 25.51 -9.05
N LYS A 213 -2.46 26.32 -9.10
CA LYS A 213 -2.61 27.37 -10.12
C LYS A 213 -1.47 28.39 -10.07
N LEU A 214 -1.10 28.87 -8.88
CA LEU A 214 0.02 29.80 -8.72
C LEU A 214 1.34 29.23 -9.22
N LEU A 215 1.58 27.92 -9.06
CA LEU A 215 2.76 27.26 -9.59
C LEU A 215 2.68 27.12 -11.12
N GLU A 216 1.51 26.80 -11.67
CA GLU A 216 1.29 26.69 -13.13
C GLU A 216 1.50 28.04 -13.83
N ASP A 217 0.95 29.11 -13.25
CA ASP A 217 0.95 30.48 -13.79
C ASP A 217 2.35 31.14 -13.82
N GLN A 218 3.38 30.51 -13.23
CA GLN A 218 4.74 31.06 -13.24
C GLN A 218 5.30 31.14 -14.67
N ARG A 219 5.36 32.37 -15.20
CA ARG A 219 6.02 32.71 -16.48
C ARG A 219 7.49 33.02 -16.19
N GLY A 220 8.41 32.49 -17.00
CA GLY A 220 9.85 32.81 -16.87
C GLY A 220 10.76 31.66 -16.43
N GLY A 221 10.30 30.41 -16.53
CA GLY A 221 11.17 29.24 -16.44
C GLY A 221 11.78 28.95 -15.07
N GLN A 222 11.54 29.75 -14.03
CA GLN A 222 11.96 29.45 -12.65
C GLN A 222 10.85 29.80 -11.65
N CYS A 223 10.70 28.97 -10.63
CA CYS A 223 9.77 29.19 -9.52
C CYS A 223 10.50 28.89 -8.20
N LYS A 224 10.62 29.89 -7.33
CA LYS A 224 11.24 29.70 -6.01
C LYS A 224 10.15 29.28 -5.02
N ILE A 225 10.29 28.14 -4.38
CA ILE A 225 9.38 27.70 -3.31
C ILE A 225 10.12 27.64 -1.98
N THR A 226 9.46 28.05 -0.90
CA THR A 226 9.96 27.81 0.46
C THR A 226 9.14 26.68 1.07
N VAL A 227 9.82 25.60 1.43
CA VAL A 227 9.21 24.41 2.03
C VAL A 227 9.68 24.24 3.47
N GLU A 228 8.82 23.69 4.33
CA GLU A 228 9.13 23.39 5.73
C GLU A 228 9.01 21.90 6.00
N LYS A 229 10.01 21.34 6.70
CA LYS A 229 9.97 19.95 7.16
C LYS A 229 9.22 19.85 8.49
N PRO A 230 8.06 19.16 8.57
CA PRO A 230 7.22 19.18 9.78
C PRO A 230 7.92 18.70 11.04
N ALA A 231 8.81 17.70 10.92
CA ALA A 231 9.50 17.09 12.06
C ALA A 231 10.52 18.03 12.71
N THR A 232 11.11 18.96 11.95
CA THR A 232 12.21 19.81 12.44
C THR A 232 11.86 21.30 12.44
N GLY A 233 10.75 21.70 11.81
CA GLY A 233 10.40 23.10 11.55
C GLY A 233 11.39 23.83 10.62
N LYS A 234 12.41 23.14 10.09
CA LYS A 234 13.45 23.74 9.26
C LYS A 234 12.86 24.10 7.89
N THR A 235 13.06 25.34 7.47
CA THR A 235 12.67 25.83 6.16
C THR A 235 13.82 25.74 5.16
N THR A 236 13.52 25.31 3.93
CA THR A 236 14.46 25.26 2.81
C THR A 236 13.89 26.02 1.62
N ASN A 237 14.71 26.82 0.96
CA ASN A 237 14.33 27.51 -0.28
C ASN A 237 14.79 26.66 -1.46
N VAL A 238 13.85 26.19 -2.26
CA VAL A 238 14.11 25.38 -3.46
C VAL A 238 13.75 26.20 -4.68
N VAL A 239 14.68 26.31 -5.63
CA VAL A 239 14.40 26.91 -6.94
C VAL A 239 14.05 25.78 -7.91
N LEU A 240 12.79 25.76 -8.34
CA LEU A 240 12.30 24.88 -9.39
C LEU A 240 12.63 25.53 -10.73
N GLY A 241 13.48 24.89 -11.53
CA GLY A 241 13.76 25.30 -12.89
C GLY A 241 12.89 24.52 -13.87
N HIS A 242 12.29 25.23 -14.83
CA HIS A 242 11.71 24.62 -16.01
C HIS A 242 12.87 24.04 -16.79
N ARG A 243 13.07 22.73 -16.66
CA ARG A 243 13.86 22.03 -17.66
C ARG A 243 12.99 22.02 -18.90
N ASP A 244 13.42 22.70 -19.95
CA ASP A 244 12.76 22.62 -21.25
C ASP A 244 12.64 21.13 -21.61
N THR A 245 11.43 20.61 -21.47
CA THR A 245 11.09 19.21 -21.74
C THR A 245 11.11 18.92 -23.24
N HIS A 246 11.59 19.85 -24.07
CA HIS A 246 11.73 19.68 -25.51
C HIS A 246 12.63 18.50 -25.93
N ASN A 247 13.37 17.86 -25.01
CA ASN A 247 14.06 16.59 -25.28
C ASN A 247 13.48 15.35 -24.60
N PHE A 248 12.38 15.46 -23.84
CA PHE A 248 11.58 14.31 -23.43
C PHE A 248 10.35 14.18 -24.33
N ARG A 249 10.58 14.01 -25.63
CA ARG A 249 9.63 13.25 -26.44
C ARG A 249 9.58 11.87 -25.79
N PHE A 250 8.49 11.55 -25.11
CA PHE A 250 8.09 10.15 -24.98
C PHE A 250 8.05 9.64 -26.42
N ARG A 251 9.11 8.91 -26.82
CA ARG A 251 8.99 7.99 -27.94
C ARG A 251 7.97 6.98 -27.47
N THR A 252 6.69 7.28 -27.66
CA THR A 252 5.70 6.23 -27.88
C THR A 252 6.21 5.53 -29.13
N SER A 253 6.98 4.47 -28.95
CA SER A 253 7.41 3.60 -30.03
C SER A 253 6.15 3.26 -30.81
N ASN A 254 6.14 3.59 -32.10
CA ASN A 254 5.10 3.18 -33.03
C ASN A 254 4.93 1.66 -32.89
N TRP A 255 3.81 1.24 -32.30
CA TRP A 255 3.28 -0.10 -32.47
C TRP A 255 2.77 -0.19 -33.91
N HIS A 256 3.66 -0.46 -34.85
CA HIS A 256 3.27 -0.90 -36.19
C HIS A 256 3.44 -2.41 -36.29
N ARG A 257 2.29 -3.06 -36.46
CA ARG A 257 2.02 -4.28 -37.22
C ARG A 257 3.24 -5.11 -37.61
N TYR A 258 3.33 -6.31 -37.06
CA TYR A 258 3.61 -7.49 -37.87
C TYR A 258 2.61 -8.59 -37.50
N PHE A 259 1.77 -8.92 -38.48
CA PHE A 259 1.34 -10.29 -38.73
C PHE A 259 2.58 -11.11 -39.15
#